data_AF-A0A366HN59-F1
#
_entry.id   AF-A0A366HN59-F1
#
_cell.length_a   1.000
_cell.length_b   1.000
_cell.length_c   1.000
_cell.angle_alpha   90.00
_cell.angle_beta   90.00
_cell.angle_gamma   90.00
#
_symmetry.space_group_name_H-M   'P 1'
#
loop_
_entity.id
_entity.type
_entity.pdbx_description
1 polymer ?
#
loop_
_entity_poly.entity_id
_entity_poly.type
_entity_poly.pdbx_seq_one_letter_code
_entity_poly.pdbx_strand_id
1 'polypeptide(L)'
;MRRPVFFNVLQIQMPVGAITSICHRISGVLLALGLPFSIYALDLSLKDPGGYERAIGLLHSIPVRCAAVLFAWALGHHLLAGVRHLLSDIDIGSGLHQARRSAWIVNCVSPLFAVLAAMAFL
;
A
#
# COMPACT_ATOMS: atom_id res chain seq x y z
N MET A 1 -34.25 -23.67 -8.56
CA MET A 1 -34.38 -22.23 -8.88
C MET A 1 -33.30 -21.45 -8.14
N ARG A 2 -32.53 -20.60 -8.82
CA ARG A 2 -31.48 -19.78 -8.18
C ARG A 2 -32.14 -18.50 -7.66
N ARG A 3 -32.11 -18.26 -6.35
CA ARG A 3 -32.68 -17.03 -5.75
C ARG A 3 -31.84 -15.82 -6.16
N PRO A 4 -32.46 -14.66 -6.44
CA PRO A 4 -31.72 -13.43 -6.71
C PRO A 4 -30.95 -12.98 -5.45
N VAL A 5 -29.73 -12.49 -5.65
CA VAL A 5 -28.85 -11.98 -4.59
C VAL A 5 -28.58 -10.50 -4.88
N PHE A 6 -28.80 -9.63 -3.90
CA PHE A 6 -28.44 -8.23 -4.01
C PHE A 6 -26.94 -8.05 -3.75
N PHE A 7 -26.16 -7.90 -4.82
CA PHE A 7 -24.71 -7.68 -4.77
C PHE A 7 -24.30 -6.47 -5.61
N ASN A 8 -24.93 -5.32 -5.34
CA ASN A 8 -24.54 -4.06 -5.96
C ASN A 8 -23.65 -3.25 -5.01
N VAL A 9 -22.33 -3.41 -5.14
CA VAL A 9 -21.34 -2.72 -4.29
C VAL A 9 -21.39 -1.19 -4.40
N LEU A 10 -21.93 -0.66 -5.50
CA LEU A 10 -22.10 0.78 -5.69
C LEU A 10 -23.27 1.35 -4.87
N GLN A 11 -24.20 0.51 -4.43
CA GLN A 11 -25.36 0.90 -3.62
C GLN A 11 -25.17 0.59 -2.13
N ILE A 12 -24.18 -0.24 -1.77
CA ILE A 12 -23.87 -0.61 -0.39
C ILE A 12 -22.97 0.47 0.22
N GLN A 13 -23.40 1.06 1.34
CA GLN A 13 -22.59 2.05 2.07
C GLN A 13 -21.39 1.37 2.73
N MET A 14 -20.18 1.73 2.29
CA MET A 14 -18.95 1.22 2.87
C MET A 14 -18.45 2.13 4.01
N PRO A 15 -18.38 1.64 5.26
CA PRO A 15 -17.76 2.41 6.34
C PRO A 15 -16.25 2.54 6.13
N VAL A 16 -15.63 3.53 6.77
CA VAL A 16 -14.18 3.80 6.64
C VAL A 16 -13.30 2.58 6.89
N GLY A 17 -13.67 1.71 7.84
CA GLY A 17 -12.93 0.48 8.13
C GLY A 17 -12.98 -0.56 7.00
N ALA A 18 -14.07 -0.59 6.22
CA ALA A 18 -14.18 -1.45 5.04
C ALA A 18 -13.23 -0.94 3.92
N ILE A 19 -13.13 0.38 3.75
CA ILE A 19 -12.18 1.00 2.82
C ILE A 19 -10.74 0.63 3.22
N THR A 20 -10.37 0.82 4.49
CA THR A 20 -9.04 0.44 5.00
C THR A 20 -8.73 -1.04 4.76
N SER A 21 -9.72 -1.93 4.97
CA SER A 21 -9.54 -3.37 4.74
C SER A 21 -9.28 -3.71 3.27
N ILE A 22 -10.03 -3.10 2.33
CA ILE A 22 -9.81 -3.30 0.90
C ILE A 22 -8.46 -2.73 0.47
N CYS A 23 -8.12 -1.53 0.92
CA CYS A 23 -6.82 -0.92 0.63
C CYS A 23 -5.65 -1.72 1.22
N HIS A 24 -5.79 -2.32 2.41
CA HIS A 24 -4.79 -3.22 2.99
C HIS A 24 -4.56 -4.47 2.11
N ARG A 25 -5.64 -5.05 1.56
CA ARG A 25 -5.53 -6.20 0.63
C ARG A 25 -4.87 -5.80 -0.69
N ILE A 26 -5.31 -4.70 -1.29
CA ILE A 26 -4.75 -4.20 -2.56
C ILE A 26 -3.27 -3.87 -2.39
N SER A 27 -2.90 -3.15 -1.32
CA SER A 27 -1.51 -2.83 -1.03
C SER A 27 -0.65 -4.07 -0.80
N GLY A 28 -1.17 -5.11 -0.14
CA GLY A 28 -0.47 -6.40 0.00
C GLY A 28 -0.17 -7.07 -1.34
N VAL A 29 -1.14 -7.06 -2.26
CA VAL A 29 -0.94 -7.58 -3.64
C VAL A 29 0.11 -6.74 -4.39
N LEU A 30 0.04 -5.41 -4.30
CA LEU A 30 1.02 -4.52 -4.93
C LEU A 30 2.44 -4.76 -4.40
N LEU A 31 2.58 -4.97 -3.08
CA LEU A 31 3.88 -5.29 -2.47
C LEU A 31 4.40 -6.64 -2.93
N ALA A 32 3.56 -7.67 -2.95
CA ALA A 32 3.94 -9.00 -3.42
C ALA A 32 4.39 -8.97 -4.89
N LEU A 33 3.68 -8.23 -5.75
CA LEU A 33 4.04 -8.05 -7.16
C LEU A 33 5.30 -7.19 -7.35
N GLY A 34 5.52 -6.18 -6.49
CA GLY A 34 6.68 -5.30 -6.57
C GLY A 34 7.96 -5.89 -5.97
N LEU A 35 7.85 -6.94 -5.15
CA LEU A 35 9.00 -7.56 -4.47
C LEU A 35 10.05 -8.12 -5.46
N PRO A 36 9.70 -8.90 -6.50
CA PRO A 36 10.69 -9.37 -7.49
C PRO A 36 11.43 -8.23 -8.19
N PHE A 37 10.74 -7.14 -8.53
CA PHE A 37 11.36 -5.96 -9.15
C PHE A 37 12.30 -5.24 -8.19
N SER A 38 11.94 -5.16 -6.91
CA SER A 38 12.77 -4.57 -5.86
C SER A 38 14.05 -5.38 -5.66
N ILE A 39 13.94 -6.71 -5.62
CA ILE A 39 15.09 -7.62 -5.53
C ILE A 39 15.97 -7.48 -6.77
N TYR A 40 15.39 -7.42 -7.97
CA TYR A 40 16.15 -7.20 -9.21
C TYR A 40 16.90 -5.87 -9.22
N ALA A 41 16.25 -4.78 -8.80
CA ALA A 41 16.90 -3.46 -8.74
C ALA A 41 18.03 -3.44 -7.69
N LEU A 42 17.85 -4.13 -6.56
CA LEU A 42 18.89 -4.28 -5.54
C LEU A 42 20.06 -5.14 -6.03
N ASP A 43 19.78 -6.28 -6.66
CA ASP A 43 20.82 -7.13 -7.27
C ASP A 43 21.62 -6.36 -8.32
N LEU A 44 20.93 -5.61 -9.19
CA LEU A 44 21.56 -4.78 -10.22
C LEU A 44 22.44 -3.69 -9.62
N SER A 45 22.01 -3.03 -8.53
CA SER A 45 22.76 -1.95 -7.89
C SER A 45 24.02 -2.42 -7.16
N LEU A 46 24.07 -3.70 -6.77
CA LEU A 46 25.20 -4.29 -6.03
C LEU A 46 26.19 -5.05 -6.92
N LYS A 47 25.87 -5.30 -8.19
CA LYS A 47 26.71 -6.11 -9.10
C LYS A 47 28.08 -5.51 -9.37
N ASP A 48 28.11 -4.27 -9.85
CA ASP A 48 29.30 -3.57 -10.33
C ASP A 48 28.94 -2.08 -10.57
N PRO A 49 29.93 -1.18 -10.80
CA PRO A 49 29.66 0.23 -11.07
C PRO A 49 28.69 0.48 -12.24
N GLY A 50 28.80 -0.29 -13.33
CA GLY A 50 27.87 -0.20 -14.47
C GLY A 50 26.50 -0.81 -14.17
N GLY A 51 26.42 -1.80 -13.27
CA GLY A 51 25.17 -2.25 -12.66
C GLY A 51 24.46 -1.12 -11.91
N TYR A 52 25.19 -0.41 -11.05
CA TYR A 52 24.67 0.72 -10.29
C TYR A 52 24.15 1.84 -11.20
N GLU A 53 24.90 2.24 -12.23
CA GLU A 53 24.45 3.26 -13.19
C GLU A 53 23.18 2.84 -13.93
N ARG A 54 23.05 1.56 -14.31
CA ARG A 54 21.81 1.03 -14.91
C ARG A 54 20.64 1.09 -13.94
N ALA A 55 20.84 0.75 -12.66
CA ALA A 55 19.79 0.84 -11.65
C ALA A 55 19.30 2.28 -11.46
N ILE A 56 20.22 3.25 -11.43
CA ILE A 56 19.89 4.69 -11.43
C ILE A 56 19.16 5.08 -12.72
N GLY A 57 19.62 4.60 -13.88
CA GLY A 57 18.98 4.81 -15.18
C GLY A 57 17.51 4.37 -15.21
N LEU A 58 17.18 3.23 -14.60
CA LEU A 58 15.79 2.77 -14.46
C LEU A 58 14.95 3.77 -13.66
N LEU A 59 15.50 4.29 -12.56
CA LEU A 59 14.86 5.31 -11.72
C LEU A 59 14.72 6.66 -12.42
N HIS A 60 15.36 6.92 -13.56
CA HIS A 60 15.09 8.13 -14.36
C HIS A 60 13.83 8.03 -15.21
N SER A 61 13.29 6.83 -15.44
CA SER A 61 12.08 6.68 -16.23
C SER A 61 10.83 7.07 -15.42
N ILE A 62 9.97 7.90 -16.03
CA ILE A 62 8.71 8.36 -15.41
C ILE A 62 7.84 7.17 -14.94
N PRO A 63 7.65 6.09 -15.72
CA PRO A 63 6.83 4.96 -15.27
C PRO A 63 7.39 4.28 -14.01
N VAL A 64 8.72 4.12 -13.91
CA VAL A 64 9.35 3.52 -12.73
C VAL A 64 9.24 4.43 -11.52
N ARG A 65 9.39 5.75 -11.68
CA ARG A 65 9.18 6.72 -10.59
C ARG A 65 7.74 6.69 -10.09
N CYS A 66 6.76 6.70 -10.98
CA CYS A 66 5.34 6.56 -10.60
C CYS A 66 5.07 5.23 -9.89
N ALA A 67 5.66 4.13 -10.37
CA ALA A 67 5.55 2.82 -9.72
C ALA A 67 6.20 2.83 -8.33
N ALA A 68 7.36 3.47 -8.15
CA ALA A 68 8.03 3.62 -6.87
C ALA A 68 7.21 4.44 -5.86
N VAL A 69 6.57 5.53 -6.31
CA VAL A 69 5.64 6.33 -5.49
C VAL A 69 4.43 5.50 -5.03
N LEU A 70 3.83 4.74 -5.95
CA LEU A 70 2.72 3.84 -5.63
C LEU A 70 3.17 2.73 -4.66
N PHE A 71 4.35 2.16 -4.87
CA PHE A 71 4.92 1.14 -4.01
C PHE A 71 5.21 1.67 -2.60
N ALA A 72 5.69 2.91 -2.47
CA ALA A 72 5.88 3.56 -1.19
C ALA A 72 4.56 3.78 -0.43
N TRP A 73 3.50 4.22 -1.12
CA TRP A 73 2.16 4.27 -0.52
C TRP A 73 1.67 2.89 -0.11
N ALA A 74 1.82 1.87 -0.97
CA ALA A 74 1.40 0.51 -0.67
C ALA A 74 2.12 -0.02 0.58
N LEU A 75 3.43 0.22 0.70
CA LEU A 75 4.22 -0.14 1.87
C LEU A 75 3.69 0.55 3.14
N GLY A 76 3.56 1.87 3.11
CA GLY A 76 3.07 2.66 4.25
C GLY A 76 1.65 2.26 4.66
N HIS A 77 0.74 2.10 3.69
CA HIS A 77 -0.64 1.72 3.96
C HIS A 77 -0.73 0.29 4.51
N HIS A 78 -0.05 -0.67 3.89
CA HIS A 78 -0.09 -2.07 4.31
C HIS A 78 0.47 -2.23 5.73
N LEU A 79 1.60 -1.57 6.03
CA LEU A 79 2.22 -1.59 7.35
C LEU A 79 1.30 -0.98 8.42
N LEU A 80 0.78 0.24 8.20
CA LEU A 80 -0.06 0.92 9.19
C LEU A 80 -1.40 0.17 9.41
N ALA A 81 -2.03 -0.31 8.35
CA ALA A 81 -3.23 -1.13 8.46
C ALA A 81 -2.93 -2.48 9.13
N GLY A 82 -1.80 -3.11 8.81
CA GLY A 82 -1.35 -4.36 9.44
C GLY A 82 -1.13 -4.21 10.93
N VAL A 83 -0.44 -3.15 11.38
CA VAL A 83 -0.30 -2.84 12.81
C VAL A 83 -1.66 -2.63 13.47
N ARG A 84 -2.57 -1.89 12.84
CA ARG A 84 -3.95 -1.74 13.34
C ARG A 84 -4.66 -3.10 13.49
N HIS A 85 -4.48 -4.00 12.53
CA HIS A 85 -5.05 -5.35 12.58
C HIS A 85 -4.46 -6.17 13.74
N LEU A 86 -3.13 -6.21 13.87
CA LEU A 86 -2.45 -6.90 14.97
C LEU A 86 -2.87 -6.37 16.34
N LEU A 87 -3.04 -5.05 16.48
CA LEU A 87 -3.55 -4.44 17.71
C LEU A 87 -5.01 -4.86 17.99
N SER A 88 -5.84 -4.93 16.96
CA SER A 88 -7.25 -5.35 17.09
C SER A 88 -7.36 -6.83 17.47
N ASP A 89 -6.43 -7.68 17.00
CA ASP A 89 -6.39 -9.12 17.32
C ASP A 89 -6.10 -9.39 18.80
N ILE A 90 -5.53 -8.42 19.51
CA ILE A 90 -5.30 -8.45 20.97
C ILE A 90 -6.23 -7.48 21.73
N ASP A 91 -7.39 -7.16 21.16
CA ASP A 91 -8.44 -6.28 21.72
C ASP A 91 -8.02 -4.82 21.98
N ILE A 92 -6.91 -4.36 21.43
CA ILE A 92 -6.49 -2.96 21.50
C ILE A 92 -7.14 -2.17 20.35
N GLY A 93 -8.01 -1.23 20.67
CA GLY A 93 -8.67 -0.37 19.68
C GLY A 93 -9.86 -1.01 18.95
N SER A 94 -10.37 -2.14 19.46
CA SER A 94 -11.49 -2.91 18.87
C SER A 94 -12.87 -2.26 19.03
N GLY A 95 -13.05 -1.38 20.02
CA GLY A 95 -14.29 -0.63 20.22
C GLY A 95 -14.64 0.26 19.01
N LEU A 96 -15.91 0.30 18.61
CA LEU A 96 -16.36 0.89 17.34
C LEU A 96 -15.82 2.31 17.06
N HIS A 97 -15.82 3.19 18.06
CA HIS A 97 -15.31 4.55 17.91
C HIS A 97 -13.79 4.56 17.67
N GLN A 98 -13.03 3.74 18.41
CA GLN A 98 -11.58 3.62 18.27
C GLN A 98 -11.21 2.93 16.94
N ALA A 99 -11.96 1.90 16.53
CA ALA A 99 -11.79 1.20 15.28
C ALA A 99 -12.03 2.10 14.06
N ARG A 100 -12.99 3.03 14.14
CA ARG A 100 -13.24 4.05 13.10
C ARG A 100 -12.15 5.13 13.09
N ARG A 101 -11.73 5.61 14.26
CA ARG A 101 -10.67 6.61 14.38
C ARG A 101 -9.35 6.08 13.82
N SER A 102 -8.96 4.86 14.19
CA SER A 102 -7.75 4.22 13.67
C SER A 102 -7.80 3.99 12.14
N ALA A 103 -8.96 3.62 11.59
CA ALA A 103 -9.13 3.50 10.14
C ALA A 103 -8.93 4.85 9.42
N TRP A 104 -9.49 5.95 9.96
CA TRP A 104 -9.24 7.30 9.44
C TRP A 104 -7.75 7.68 9.49
N ILE A 105 -7.08 7.43 10.62
CA ILE A 105 -5.65 7.71 10.77
C ILE A 105 -4.85 6.97 9.70
N VAL A 106 -5.09 5.67 9.51
CA VAL A 106 -4.39 4.88 8.47
C VAL A 106 -4.62 5.48 7.08
N ASN A 107 -5.88 5.76 6.71
CA ASN A 107 -6.22 6.25 5.38
C ASN A 107 -5.69 7.67 5.09
N CYS A 108 -5.56 8.52 6.12
CA CYS A 108 -5.06 9.88 5.97
C CYS A 108 -3.54 9.99 6.08
N VAL A 109 -2.89 9.14 6.87
CA VAL A 109 -1.43 9.17 7.07
C VAL A 109 -0.69 8.39 5.99
N SER A 110 -1.24 7.28 5.48
CA SER A 110 -0.55 6.47 4.47
C SER A 110 -0.19 7.22 3.16
N PRO A 111 -1.00 8.18 2.66
CA PRO A 111 -0.61 9.02 1.51
C PRO A 111 0.68 9.82 1.72
N LEU A 112 1.08 10.11 2.95
CA LEU A 112 2.33 10.83 3.23
C LEU A 112 3.55 10.07 2.70
N PHE A 113 3.52 8.73 2.70
CA PHE A 113 4.60 7.91 2.13
C PHE A 113 4.73 8.11 0.62
N ALA A 114 3.61 8.20 -0.10
CA ALA A 114 3.62 8.55 -1.52
C ALA A 114 4.12 9.98 -1.75
N VAL A 115 3.70 10.95 -0.93
CA VAL A 115 4.15 12.34 -1.06
C VAL A 115 5.66 12.44 -0.85
N LEU A 116 6.19 11.82 0.20
CA LEU A 116 7.63 11.79 0.48
C LEU A 116 8.42 11.12 -0.65
N ALA A 117 7.92 10.00 -1.18
CA ALA A 117 8.53 9.34 -2.34
C ALA A 117 8.47 10.22 -3.59
N ALA A 118 7.34 10.89 -3.84
CA ALA A 118 7.19 11.79 -4.98
C ALA A 118 8.19 12.95 -4.90
N MET A 119 8.34 13.57 -3.72
CA MET A 119 9.34 14.62 -3.51
C MET A 119 10.79 14.16 -3.71
N ALA A 120 11.07 12.87 -3.52
CA ALA A 120 12.40 12.30 -3.73
C ALA A 120 12.68 11.93 -5.19
N PHE A 121 11.65 11.55 -5.95
CA PHE A 121 11.80 10.94 -7.27
C PHE A 121 11.26 11.77 -8.44
N LEU A 122 10.37 12.74 -8.22
CA LEU A 122 9.74 13.59 -9.23
C LEU A 122 10.17 15.05 -9.06
#